data_AF-V2UQJ6-F1
#
_entry.id   AF-V2UQJ6-F1
#
_cell.length_a   1.000
_cell.length_b   1.000
_cell.length_c   1.000
_cell.angle_alpha   90.00
_cell.angle_beta   90.00
_cell.angle_gamma   90.00
#
_symmetry.space_group_name_H-M   'P 1'
#
loop_
_entity.id
_entity.type
_entity.pdbx_description
1 polymer ?
#
loop_
_entity_poly.entity_id
_entity_poly.type
_entity_poly.pdbx_seq_one_letter_code
_entity_poly.pdbx_strand_id
1 'polypeptide(L)' 'MNLLLKIPQDKLLHFIVGLFVYMAFHFIHPVAGLIAGLVIGVGKEVYDDFHKNKHTPDLDDALATLFGACIGYICGL' A
#
# COMPACT_ATOMS: atom_id res chain seq x y z
N MET A 1 26.05 1.72 4.07
CA MET A 1 24.90 2.32 4.78
C MET A 1 23.65 1.69 4.21
N ASN A 2 22.97 0.82 4.97
CA ASN A 2 21.81 0.07 4.48
C ASN A 2 20.70 1.03 4.03
N LEU A 3 20.31 0.95 2.76
CA LEU A 3 19.24 1.79 2.19
C LEU A 3 17.93 1.67 2.99
N LEU A 4 17.68 0.47 3.52
CA LEU A 4 16.52 0.15 4.37
C LEU A 4 16.51 0.90 5.72
N LEU A 5 17.66 1.29 6.27
CA LEU A 5 17.71 2.08 7.53
C LEU A 5 17.34 3.55 7.32
N LYS A 6 17.30 4.02 6.06
CA LYS A 6 17.01 5.42 5.72
C LYS A 6 15.52 5.65 5.44
N ILE A 7 14.77 4.60 5.10
CA ILE A 7 13.33 4.70 4.85
C ILE A 7 12.60 4.65 6.20
N PRO A 8 11.65 5.57 6.47
CA PRO A 8 10.82 5.49 7.66
C PRO A 8 10.12 4.12 7.74
N GLN A 9 10.12 3.50 8.92
CA GLN A 9 9.50 2.18 9.14
C GLN A 9 8.02 2.15 8.70
N ASP A 10 7.34 3.27 8.87
CA ASP A 10 5.94 3.47 8.49
C ASP A 10 5.69 3.21 6.99
N LYS A 11 6.51 3.82 6.11
CA LYS A 11 6.42 3.63 4.65
C LYS A 11 6.74 2.19 4.22
N LEU A 12 7.66 1.53 4.93
CA LEU A 12 7.97 0.13 4.68
C LEU A 12 6.76 -0.76 5.04
N LEU A 13 6.06 -0.45 6.13
CA LEU A 13 4.84 -1.17 6.52
C LEU A 13 3.75 -0.98 5.47
N HIS A 14 3.56 0.25 4.97
CA HIS A 14 2.61 0.54 3.89
C HIS A 14 2.89 -0.26 2.62
N PHE A 15 4.16 -0.42 2.25
CA PHE A 15 4.57 -1.28 1.14
C PHE A 15 4.24 -2.76 1.39
N ILE A 16 4.59 -3.29 2.57
CA ILE A 16 4.32 -4.69 2.93
C ILE A 16 2.82 -4.97 2.95
N VAL A 17 2.01 -4.06 3.49
CA VAL A 17 0.55 -4.16 3.50
C VAL A 17 0.01 -4.20 2.06
N GLY A 18 0.50 -3.32 1.18
CA GLY A 18 0.11 -3.33 -0.24
C GLY A 18 0.39 -4.66 -0.93
N LEU A 19 1.54 -5.27 -0.66
CA LEU A 19 1.91 -6.59 -1.17
C LEU A 19 0.95 -7.68 -0.65
N PHE A 20 0.67 -7.72 0.66
CA PHE A 20 -0.25 -8.71 1.23
C PHE A 20 -1.68 -8.53 0.76
N VAL A 21 -2.15 -7.29 0.59
CA VAL A 21 -3.45 -7.02 -0.03
C VAL A 21 -3.49 -7.59 -1.43
N TYR A 22 -2.47 -7.33 -2.26
CA TYR A 22 -2.43 -7.92 -3.59
C TYR A 22 -2.48 -9.45 -3.54
N MET A 23 -1.64 -10.09 -2.71
CA MET A 23 -1.61 -11.56 -2.57
C MET A 23 -2.95 -12.15 -2.11
N ALA A 24 -3.65 -11.47 -1.20
CA ALA A 24 -4.95 -11.94 -0.70
C ALA A 24 -6.02 -12.00 -1.80
N PHE A 25 -5.98 -11.06 -2.76
CA PHE A 25 -6.97 -10.95 -3.83
C PHE A 25 -6.49 -11.52 -5.18
N HIS A 26 -5.19 -11.76 -5.34
CA HIS A 26 -4.57 -12.34 -6.53
C HIS A 26 -5.21 -13.69 -6.90
N PHE A 27 -5.46 -14.55 -5.91
CA PHE A 27 -6.03 -15.89 -6.12
C PHE A 27 -7.43 -15.89 -6.76
N ILE A 28 -8.17 -14.78 -6.63
CA ILE A 28 -9.46 -14.60 -7.29
C ILE A 28 -9.24 -14.12 -8.72
N HIS A 29 -8.47 -13.04 -8.88
CA HIS A 29 -8.08 -12.49 -10.17
C HIS A 29 -6.87 -11.54 -9.98
N PRO A 30 -5.80 -11.63 -10.79
CA PRO A 30 -4.61 -10.79 -10.64
C PRO A 30 -4.92 -9.29 -10.66
N VAL A 31 -5.83 -8.86 -11.54
CA VAL A 31 -6.27 -7.44 -11.61
C VAL A 31 -7.09 -7.03 -10.38
N ALA A 32 -7.81 -7.96 -9.74
CA ALA A 32 -8.55 -7.66 -8.52
C ALA A 32 -7.60 -7.33 -7.36
N GLY A 33 -6.43 -7.97 -7.30
CA GLY A 33 -5.37 -7.62 -6.34
C GLY A 33 -4.84 -6.20 -6.52
N LEU A 34 -4.64 -5.74 -7.76
CA LEU A 34 -4.21 -4.38 -8.04
C LEU A 34 -5.28 -3.35 -7.67
N ILE A 35 -6.55 -3.62 -8.02
CA ILE A 35 -7.67 -2.74 -7.67
C ILE A 35 -7.82 -2.68 -6.14
N ALA A 36 -7.71 -3.81 -5.44
CA ALA A 36 -7.78 -3.85 -3.99
C ALA A 36 -6.64 -3.02 -3.35
N GLY A 37 -5.41 -3.15 -3.84
CA GLY A 37 -4.27 -2.34 -3.37
C GLY A 37 -4.50 -0.84 -3.57
N LEU A 38 -5.03 -0.44 -4.73
CA LEU A 38 -5.38 0.96 -5.01
C LEU A 38 -6.51 1.48 -4.11
N VAL A 39 -7.57 0.69 -3.92
CA VAL A 39 -8.70 1.06 -3.05
C VAL A 39 -8.27 1.16 -1.60
N ILE A 40 -7.41 0.26 -1.10
CA ILE A 40 -6.90 0.31 0.27
C ILE A 40 -5.97 1.52 0.45
N GLY A 41 -5.02 1.74 -0.47
CA GLY A 41 -4.08 2.86 -0.38
C GLY A 41 -4.78 4.21 -0.44
N VAL A 42 -5.61 4.44 -1.46
CA VAL A 42 -6.37 5.70 -1.61
C VAL A 42 -7.45 5.82 -0.53
N GLY A 43 -8.13 4.72 -0.20
CA GLY A 43 -9.21 4.71 0.79
C GLY A 43 -8.75 5.07 2.20
N LYS A 44 -7.55 4.63 2.60
CA LYS A 44 -6.92 5.04 3.87
C LYS A 44 -6.67 6.54 3.89
N GLU A 45 -6.07 7.10 2.84
CA GLU A 45 -5.80 8.55 2.77
C GLU A 45 -7.08 9.40 2.75
N VAL A 46 -8.12 8.92 2.06
CA VAL A 46 -9.45 9.56 2.09
C VAL A 46 -10.01 9.50 3.52
N TYR A 47 -9.94 8.35 4.18
CA TYR A 47 -10.40 8.21 5.57
C TYR A 47 -9.64 9.13 6.54
N ASP A 48 -8.33 9.28 6.35
CA ASP A 48 -7.47 10.16 7.15
C ASP A 48 -7.79 11.63 6.89
N ASP A 49 -8.10 12.02 5.65
CA ASP A 49 -8.58 13.37 5.31
C ASP A 49 -9.94 13.69 5.96
N PHE A 50 -10.83 12.71 6.12
CA PHE A 50 -12.07 12.89 6.90
C PHE A 50 -11.83 12.95 8.41
N HIS A 51 -10.73 12.40 8.92
CA HIS A 51 -10.42 12.29 10.36
C HIS A 51 -9.13 13.04 10.75
N LYS A 52 -8.94 14.26 10.22
CA LYS A 52 -7.78 15.15 10.48
C LYS A 52 -7.48 15.43 11.97
N ASN A 53 -8.46 15.20 12.84
CA ASN A 53 -8.30 15.37 14.28
C ASN A 53 -7.44 14.25 14.92
N LYS A 54 -7.21 13.13 14.22
CA LYS A 54 -6.44 11.97 14.71
C LYS A 54 -5.37 11.49 13.72
N HIS A 55 -5.57 11.71 12.43
CA HIS A 55 -4.71 11.20 11.37
C HIS A 55 -4.23 12.32 10.46
N THR A 56 -3.06 12.15 9.87
CA THR A 56 -2.47 13.08 8.90
C THR A 56 -2.44 12.37 7.55
N PRO A 57 -3.13 12.88 6.51
CA PRO A 57 -3.01 12.31 5.19
C PRO A 57 -1.58 12.51 4.65
N ASP A 58 -0.96 11.43 4.21
CA ASP A 58 0.36 11.37 3.55
C ASP A 58 0.24 10.57 2.24
N LEU A 59 0.35 11.29 1.12
CA LEU A 59 0.29 10.68 -0.22
C LEU A 59 1.41 9.65 -0.45
N ASP A 60 2.53 9.77 0.25
CA ASP A 60 3.62 8.81 0.13
C ASP A 60 3.24 7.44 0.69
N ASP A 61 2.31 7.36 1.65
CA ASP A 61 1.81 6.10 2.21
C ASP A 61 0.92 5.37 1.20
N ALA A 62 0.02 6.11 0.54
CA ALA A 62 -0.77 5.56 -0.57
C ALA A 62 0.14 5.07 -1.71
N LEU A 63 1.18 5.85 -2.07
CA LEU A 63 2.15 5.42 -3.07
C LEU A 63 2.91 4.18 -2.63
N ALA A 64 3.37 4.11 -1.38
CA ALA A 64 4.06 2.93 -0.85
C ALA A 64 3.17 1.68 -0.91
N THR A 65 1.89 1.79 -0.53
CA THR A 65 0.91 0.71 -0.65
C THR A 65 0.66 0.30 -2.11
N LEU A 66 0.55 1.26 -3.03
CA LEU A 66 0.41 0.96 -4.46
C LEU A 66 1.66 0.26 -5.02
N PHE A 67 2.86 0.72 -4.64
CA PHE A 67 4.11 0.08 -5.05
C PHE A 67 4.18 -1.37 -4.56
N GLY A 68 3.77 -1.65 -3.33
CA GLY A 68 3.67 -3.02 -2.80
C GLY A 68 2.77 -3.91 -3.66
N ALA A 69 1.59 -3.41 -4.01
CA ALA A 69 0.65 -4.14 -4.86
C ALA A 69 1.17 -4.34 -6.29
N CYS A 70 1.80 -3.32 -6.88
CA CYS A 70 2.42 -3.41 -8.21
C CYS A 70 3.56 -4.43 -8.25
N ILE A 71 4.42 -4.46 -7.22
CA ILE A 71 5.48 -5.47 -7.11
C ILE A 71 4.88 -6.86 -7.00
N GLY A 72 3.83 -7.05 -6.21
CA GLY A 72 3.08 -8.31 -6.15
C GLY A 72 2.62 -8.76 -7.54
N TYR A 73 2.04 -7.86 -8.32
CA TYR A 73 1.59 -8.13 -9.68
C TYR A 73 2.73 -8.49 -10.64
N ILE A 74 3.81 -7.72 -10.63
CA ILE A 74 4.98 -7.96 -11.50
C ILE A 74 5.64 -9.31 -11.17
N CYS A 75 5.72 -9.66 -9.88
CA CYS A 75 6.29 -10.92 -9.44
C CYS A 75 5.35 -12.12 -9.64
N GLY A 76 4.08 -11.89 -10.02
CA GLY A 76 3.08 -12.95 -10.17
C GLY A 76 2.79 -13.70 -8.86
N LEU A 77 2.92 -13.00 -7.73
CA LEU A 77 2.69 -13.53 -6.38
C LEU A 77 1.20 -13.72 -6.07
#